data_AF-A0AA38UE55-F1
#
_entry.id   AF-A0AA38UE55-F1
#
_cell.length_a   1.000
_cell.length_b   1.000
_cell.length_c   1.000
_cell.angle_alpha   90.00
_cell.angle_beta   90.00
_cell.angle_gamma   90.00
#
_symmetry.space_group_name_H-M   'P 1'
#
loop_
_entity.id
_entity.type
_entity.pdbx_description
1 polymer ?
#
loop_
_entity_poly.entity_id
_entity_poly.type
_entity_poly.pdbx_seq_one_letter_code
_entity_poly.pdbx_strand_id
1 'polypeptide(L)'
;MEYPPVFLKSRAIIFSLISLTSFIWVIVLCVDLFIQWTKLGRPEKSFLVVMLLSNTLTLILLLVLLILPFRPWLDGARLMLLLVMHIGIATAFVLWDNKFTCPTKTVDEEGVCRLLNMYILIANWIIPATLVAYAVGLSMMLYRRKSKAVMPDLESSKSHQHESHNSILPMMVPEDSRHTSVISQQRRGSAWRDTASFSPDQSIAEGKRGSSSSRSRLSKPLPGWMYY
;
A
#
# COMPACT_ATOMS: atom_id res chain seq x y z
N MET A 1 -9.46 8.35 2.65
CA MET A 1 -8.38 8.93 1.84
C MET A 1 -8.24 8.12 0.57
N GLU A 2 -8.64 8.67 -0.56
CA GLU A 2 -8.51 8.01 -1.85
C GLU A 2 -7.03 8.07 -2.29
N TYR A 3 -6.46 6.93 -2.66
CA TYR A 3 -5.10 6.86 -3.20
C TYR A 3 -5.16 7.02 -4.72
N PRO A 4 -4.15 7.64 -5.36
CA PRO A 4 -4.13 7.75 -6.80
C PRO A 4 -4.15 6.35 -7.44
N PRO A 5 -4.97 6.12 -8.49
CA PRO A 5 -5.15 4.79 -9.08
C PRO A 5 -3.83 4.21 -9.65
N VAL A 6 -2.90 5.07 -10.02
CA VAL A 6 -1.55 4.70 -10.49
C VAL A 6 -0.77 3.95 -9.42
N PHE A 7 -0.92 4.33 -8.14
CA PHE A 7 -0.23 3.69 -7.04
C PHE A 7 -0.73 2.25 -6.84
N LEU A 8 -2.04 2.06 -6.82
CA LEU A 8 -2.64 0.74 -6.65
C LEU A 8 -2.25 -0.21 -7.78
N LYS A 9 -2.22 0.28 -9.03
CA LYS A 9 -1.72 -0.47 -10.19
C LYS A 9 -0.24 -0.84 -10.03
N SER A 10 0.61 0.10 -9.65
CA SER A 10 2.04 -0.17 -9.47
C SER A 10 2.30 -1.20 -8.36
N ARG A 11 1.56 -1.12 -7.24
CA ARG A 11 1.65 -2.09 -6.15
C ARG A 11 1.27 -3.49 -6.61
N ALA A 12 0.17 -3.61 -7.35
CA ALA A 12 -0.29 -4.90 -7.87
C ALA A 12 0.75 -5.52 -8.82
N ILE A 13 1.35 -4.72 -9.71
CA ILE A 13 2.40 -5.19 -10.63
C ILE A 13 3.63 -5.67 -9.84
N ILE A 14 4.13 -4.87 -8.90
CA ILE A 14 5.32 -5.24 -8.12
C ILE A 14 5.06 -6.49 -7.28
N PHE A 15 3.94 -6.57 -6.56
CA PHE A 15 3.61 -7.75 -5.77
C PHE A 15 3.35 -8.98 -6.63
N SER A 16 2.78 -8.82 -7.83
CA SER A 16 2.65 -9.91 -8.79
C SER A 16 4.01 -10.42 -9.26
N LEU A 17 4.95 -9.53 -9.60
CA LEU A 17 6.30 -9.91 -9.98
C LEU A 17 7.04 -10.65 -8.85
N ILE A 18 7.01 -10.11 -7.62
CA ILE A 18 7.64 -10.76 -6.47
C ILE A 18 7.01 -12.13 -6.20
N SER A 19 5.68 -12.24 -6.30
CA SER A 19 4.97 -13.50 -6.11
C SER A 19 5.36 -14.55 -7.16
N LEU A 20 5.45 -14.16 -8.44
CA LEU A 20 5.90 -15.05 -9.51
C LEU A 20 7.35 -15.52 -9.30
N THR A 21 8.26 -14.60 -8.97
CA THR A 21 9.65 -14.94 -8.65
C THR A 21 9.73 -15.89 -7.46
N SER A 22 8.99 -15.61 -6.38
CA SER A 22 8.93 -16.47 -5.19
C SER A 22 8.35 -17.85 -5.52
N PHE A 23 7.35 -17.93 -6.39
CA PHE A 23 6.74 -19.20 -6.80
C PHE A 23 7.69 -20.06 -7.62
N ILE A 24 8.37 -19.46 -8.60
CA ILE A 24 9.42 -20.14 -9.39
C ILE A 24 10.51 -20.66 -8.44
N TRP A 25 10.91 -19.85 -7.46
CA TRP A 25 11.92 -20.25 -6.49
C TRP A 25 11.49 -21.42 -5.60
N VAL A 26 10.24 -21.42 -5.12
CA VAL A 26 9.68 -22.55 -4.37
C VAL A 26 9.71 -23.83 -5.22
N ILE A 27 9.38 -23.75 -6.51
CA ILE A 27 9.46 -24.91 -7.41
C ILE A 27 10.89 -25.43 -7.52
N VAL A 28 11.87 -24.54 -7.74
CA VAL A 28 13.29 -24.90 -7.83
C VAL A 28 13.76 -25.56 -6.53
N LEU A 29 13.47 -24.96 -5.37
CA LEU A 29 13.82 -25.52 -4.07
C LEU A 29 13.16 -26.89 -3.82
N CYS A 30 11.91 -27.08 -4.23
CA CYS A 30 11.25 -28.37 -4.16
C CYS A 30 11.99 -29.42 -5.01
N VAL A 31 12.32 -29.10 -6.27
CA VAL A 31 13.06 -30.00 -7.16
C VAL A 31 14.43 -30.34 -6.59
N ASP A 32 15.17 -29.35 -6.09
CA ASP A 32 16.47 -29.56 -5.45
C ASP A 32 16.36 -30.44 -4.20
N LEU A 33 15.36 -30.18 -3.36
CA LEU A 33 15.09 -30.99 -2.17
C LEU A 33 14.80 -32.44 -2.55
N PHE A 34 14.01 -32.70 -3.60
CA PHE A 34 13.73 -34.05 -4.08
C PHE A 34 14.97 -34.76 -4.63
N ILE A 35 15.76 -34.08 -5.46
CA ILE A 35 16.96 -34.66 -6.08
C ILE A 35 18.01 -34.99 -5.02
N GLN A 36 18.19 -34.13 -4.03
CA GLN A 36 19.27 -34.25 -3.05
C GLN A 36 18.84 -34.86 -1.72
N TRP A 37 17.56 -35.24 -1.55
CA TRP A 37 17.00 -35.77 -0.29
C TRP A 37 17.79 -36.96 0.27
N THR A 38 18.28 -37.85 -0.59
CA THR A 38 19.01 -39.05 -0.15
C THR A 38 20.47 -38.76 0.19
N LYS A 39 21.05 -37.68 -0.37
CA LYS A 39 22.46 -37.32 -0.24
C LYS A 39 22.72 -36.33 0.89
N LEU A 40 21.75 -35.47 1.21
CA LEU A 40 21.92 -34.46 2.25
C LEU A 40 21.88 -35.04 3.67
N GLY A 41 22.73 -34.50 4.54
CA GLY A 41 22.67 -34.75 5.97
C GLY A 41 21.42 -34.13 6.62
N ARG A 42 21.24 -34.41 7.91
CA ARG A 42 20.13 -33.87 8.71
C ARG A 42 20.12 -32.32 8.80
N PRO A 43 21.23 -31.62 9.08
CA PRO A 43 21.18 -30.17 9.23
C PRO A 43 20.88 -29.46 7.91
N GLU A 44 21.39 -29.98 6.79
CA GLU A 44 21.18 -29.43 5.45
C GLU A 44 19.71 -29.58 5.03
N LYS A 45 19.11 -30.74 5.30
CA LYS A 45 17.66 -30.96 5.11
C LYS A 45 16.83 -29.97 5.89
N SER A 46 17.15 -29.81 7.18
CA SER A 46 16.42 -28.85 8.02
C SER A 46 16.56 -27.43 7.48
N PHE A 47 17.74 -27.06 7.01
CA PHE A 47 17.98 -25.74 6.43
C PHE A 47 17.16 -25.51 5.15
N LEU A 48 17.20 -26.45 4.19
CA LEU A 48 16.39 -26.36 2.98
C LEU A 48 14.89 -26.30 3.28
N VAL A 49 14.42 -27.07 4.26
CA VAL A 49 13.01 -27.02 4.70
C VAL A 49 12.67 -25.67 5.30
N VAL A 50 13.52 -25.07 6.14
CA VAL A 50 13.31 -23.71 6.68
C VAL A 50 13.29 -22.67 5.56
N MET A 51 14.20 -22.77 4.59
CA MET A 51 14.25 -21.91 3.42
C MET A 51 12.97 -22.05 2.58
N LEU A 52 12.50 -23.27 2.34
CA LEU A 52 11.25 -23.55 1.63
C LEU A 52 10.03 -22.98 2.36
N LEU A 53 9.95 -23.21 3.68
CA LEU A 53 8.87 -22.69 4.53
C LEU A 53 8.85 -21.16 4.52
N SER A 54 10.01 -20.51 4.61
CA SER A 54 10.09 -19.04 4.58
C SER A 54 9.64 -18.44 3.24
N ASN A 55 10.01 -19.07 2.12
CA ASN A 55 9.58 -18.66 0.79
C ASN A 55 8.08 -18.89 0.59
N THR A 56 7.56 -20.00 1.10
CA THR A 56 6.12 -20.30 1.08
C THR A 56 5.33 -19.29 1.92
N LEU A 57 5.80 -19.00 3.13
CA LEU A 57 5.21 -17.99 4.01
C LEU A 57 5.23 -16.60 3.35
N THR A 58 6.32 -16.26 2.67
CA THR A 58 6.45 -15.02 1.91
C THR A 58 5.41 -14.93 0.80
N LEU A 59 5.22 -15.99 0.03
CA LEU A 59 4.20 -16.05 -1.01
C LEU A 59 2.80 -15.85 -0.44
N ILE A 60 2.47 -16.53 0.67
CA ILE A 60 1.19 -16.36 1.37
C ILE A 60 1.02 -14.91 1.84
N LEU A 61 2.04 -14.34 2.49
CA LEU A 61 1.99 -12.96 2.99
C LEU A 61 1.85 -11.94 1.85
N LEU A 62 2.52 -12.13 0.72
CA LEU A 62 2.37 -11.28 -0.46
C LEU A 62 0.97 -11.39 -1.06
N LEU A 63 0.39 -12.58 -1.13
CA LEU A 63 -0.97 -12.80 -1.62
C LEU A 63 -2.00 -12.13 -0.69
N VAL A 64 -1.80 -12.27 0.62
CA VAL A 64 -2.60 -11.58 1.65
C VAL A 64 -2.46 -10.06 1.50
N LEU A 65 -1.25 -9.54 1.30
CA LEU A 65 -1.01 -8.11 1.06
C LEU A 65 -1.66 -7.59 -0.22
N LEU A 66 -1.73 -8.43 -1.26
CA LEU A 66 -2.39 -8.11 -2.52
C LEU A 66 -3.91 -7.94 -2.32
N ILE A 67 -4.54 -8.85 -1.57
CA ILE A 67 -5.99 -8.88 -1.33
C ILE A 67 -6.44 -7.83 -0.31
N LEU A 68 -5.66 -7.59 0.75
CA LEU A 68 -6.08 -6.65 1.79
C LEU A 68 -6.01 -5.18 1.34
N PRO A 69 -6.94 -4.34 1.83
CA PRO A 69 -6.91 -2.91 1.57
C PRO A 69 -5.60 -2.30 2.09
N PHE A 70 -5.04 -1.38 1.31
CA PHE A 70 -3.76 -0.76 1.61
C PHE A 70 -3.81 0.06 2.91
N ARG A 71 -3.10 -0.42 3.94
CA ARG A 71 -2.83 0.30 5.18
C ARG A 71 -1.32 0.51 5.31
N PRO A 72 -0.80 1.75 5.14
CA PRO A 72 0.65 1.98 5.01
C PRO A 72 1.45 1.52 6.23
N TRP A 73 0.90 1.68 7.43
CA TRP A 73 1.58 1.27 8.67
C TRP A 73 1.69 -0.25 8.80
N LEU A 74 0.59 -0.96 8.51
CA LEU A 74 0.54 -2.42 8.57
C LEU A 74 1.37 -3.06 7.45
N ASP A 75 1.33 -2.47 6.25
CA ASP A 75 2.13 -2.90 5.09
C ASP A 75 3.63 -2.74 5.40
N GLY A 76 4.03 -1.58 5.94
CA GLY A 76 5.40 -1.32 6.38
C GLY A 76 5.89 -2.33 7.43
N ALA A 77 5.09 -2.62 8.45
CA ALA A 77 5.45 -3.60 9.48
C ALA A 77 5.62 -5.02 8.92
N ARG A 78 4.70 -5.46 8.04
CA ARG A 78 4.78 -6.78 7.38
C ARG A 78 5.99 -6.88 6.46
N LEU A 79 6.30 -5.83 5.71
CA LEU A 79 7.48 -5.78 4.85
C LEU A 79 8.78 -5.79 5.65
N MET A 80 8.84 -5.06 6.77
CA MET A 80 10.01 -5.10 7.66
C MET A 80 10.20 -6.49 8.27
N LEU A 81 9.12 -7.16 8.69
CA LEU A 81 9.18 -8.53 9.20
C LEU A 81 9.69 -9.50 8.13
N LEU A 82 9.17 -9.41 6.90
CA LEU A 82 9.64 -10.19 5.77
C LEU A 82 11.13 -9.93 5.48
N LEU A 83 11.54 -8.67 5.47
CA LEU A 83 12.91 -8.27 5.22
C LEU A 83 13.87 -8.85 6.27
N VAL A 84 13.53 -8.71 7.57
CA VAL A 84 14.33 -9.25 8.67
C VAL A 84 14.41 -10.78 8.58
N MET A 85 13.31 -11.45 8.23
CA MET A 85 13.30 -12.90 8.05
C MET A 85 14.24 -13.33 6.92
N HIS A 86 14.14 -12.71 5.74
CA HIS A 86 14.99 -13.07 4.59
C HIS A 86 16.46 -12.71 4.81
N ILE A 87 16.76 -11.55 5.37
CA ILE A 87 18.14 -11.17 5.74
C ILE A 87 18.68 -12.14 6.79
N GLY A 88 17.87 -12.52 7.78
CA GLY A 88 18.23 -13.50 8.80
C GLY A 88 18.58 -14.85 8.20
N ILE A 89 17.78 -15.35 7.26
CA ILE A 89 18.04 -16.61 6.56
C ILE A 89 19.28 -16.51 5.67
N ALA A 90 19.45 -15.41 4.92
CA ALA A 90 20.64 -15.18 4.10
C ALA A 90 21.91 -15.10 4.95
N THR A 91 21.86 -14.42 6.09
CA THR A 91 22.99 -14.32 7.03
C THR A 91 23.28 -15.66 7.67
N ALA A 92 22.25 -16.39 8.10
CA ALA A 92 22.39 -17.74 8.64
C ALA A 92 23.03 -18.66 7.60
N PHE A 93 22.66 -18.54 6.32
CA PHE A 93 23.27 -19.30 5.23
C PHE A 93 24.76 -19.01 5.08
N VAL A 94 25.15 -17.73 5.01
CA VAL A 94 26.57 -17.33 4.90
C VAL A 94 27.39 -17.84 6.08
N LEU A 95 26.83 -17.80 7.30
CA LEU A 95 27.52 -18.33 8.49
C LEU A 95 27.62 -19.86 8.48
N TRP A 96 26.66 -20.56 7.88
CA TRP A 96 26.64 -22.02 7.78
C TRP A 96 27.43 -22.54 6.59
N ASP A 97 27.65 -21.71 5.57
CA ASP A 97 28.26 -22.07 4.28
C ASP A 97 29.64 -22.72 4.45
N ASN A 98 30.43 -22.20 5.40
CA ASN A 98 31.74 -22.75 5.74
C ASN A 98 31.70 -24.22 6.22
N LYS A 99 30.52 -24.76 6.55
CA LYS A 99 30.32 -26.15 6.95
C LYS A 99 29.77 -27.04 5.83
N PHE A 100 29.30 -26.46 4.72
CA PHE A 100 28.90 -27.19 3.52
C PHE A 100 30.15 -27.54 2.68
N THR A 101 31.11 -28.23 3.28
CA THR A 101 32.21 -28.83 2.53
C THR A 101 31.63 -29.92 1.64
N CYS A 102 31.58 -29.66 0.33
CA CYS A 102 31.16 -30.64 -0.67
C CYS A 102 32.02 -31.91 -0.49
N PRO A 103 31.41 -33.10 -0.30
CA PRO A 103 32.19 -34.31 -0.10
C PRO A 103 33.01 -34.58 -1.36
N THR A 104 34.31 -34.37 -1.27
CA THR A 104 35.29 -34.51 -2.36
C THR A 104 35.32 -35.94 -2.86
N LYS A 105 34.58 -36.22 -3.95
CA LYS A 105 34.70 -37.48 -4.69
C LYS A 105 35.29 -37.28 -6.07
N THR A 106 35.03 -36.15 -6.73
CA THR A 106 35.59 -35.79 -8.05
C THR A 106 35.73 -34.28 -8.19
N VAL A 107 36.68 -33.80 -8.99
CA VAL A 107 36.93 -32.35 -9.22
C VAL A 107 35.73 -31.66 -9.89
N ASP A 108 35.01 -32.38 -10.76
CA ASP A 108 33.82 -31.84 -11.44
C ASP A 108 32.63 -31.65 -10.49
N GLU A 109 32.43 -32.55 -9.52
CA GLU A 109 31.34 -32.44 -8.55
C GLU A 109 31.51 -31.25 -7.58
N GLU A 110 32.76 -30.89 -7.25
CA GLU A 110 33.06 -29.74 -6.41
C GLU A 110 32.65 -28.43 -7.09
N GLY A 111 32.95 -28.31 -8.40
CA GLY A 111 32.58 -27.15 -9.20
C GLY A 111 31.07 -26.92 -9.25
N VAL A 112 30.29 -27.98 -9.53
CA VAL A 112 28.82 -27.91 -9.61
C VAL A 112 28.20 -27.56 -8.25
N CYS A 113 28.69 -28.19 -7.17
CA CYS A 113 28.22 -27.93 -5.81
C CYS A 113 28.44 -26.46 -5.40
N ARG A 114 29.63 -25.92 -5.65
CA ARG A 114 29.95 -24.51 -5.35
C ARG A 114 29.15 -23.54 -6.20
N LEU A 115 28.93 -23.85 -7.47
CA LEU A 115 28.11 -23.04 -8.37
C LEU A 115 26.64 -22.99 -7.91
N LEU A 116 26.08 -24.14 -7.52
CA LEU A 116 24.69 -24.24 -7.07
C LEU A 116 24.48 -23.47 -5.76
N ASN A 117 25.42 -23.61 -4.83
CA ASN A 117 25.44 -22.86 -3.57
C ASN A 117 25.51 -21.33 -3.81
N MET A 118 26.38 -20.88 -4.72
CA MET A 118 26.47 -19.47 -5.12
C MET A 118 25.16 -18.98 -5.77
N TYR A 119 24.52 -19.82 -6.58
CA TYR A 119 23.24 -19.49 -7.23
C TYR A 119 22.11 -19.35 -6.21
N ILE A 120 22.03 -20.26 -5.23
CA ILE A 120 21.09 -20.16 -4.11
C ILE A 120 21.33 -18.88 -3.33
N LEU A 121 22.59 -18.53 -3.07
CA LEU A 121 22.94 -17.30 -2.38
C LEU A 121 22.45 -16.07 -3.16
N ILE A 122 22.83 -15.94 -4.44
CA ILE A 122 22.39 -14.82 -5.30
C ILE A 122 20.87 -14.73 -5.35
N ALA A 123 20.19 -15.85 -5.59
CA ALA A 123 18.74 -15.88 -5.70
C ALA A 123 18.06 -15.48 -4.39
N ASN A 124 18.61 -15.88 -3.24
CA ASN A 124 18.09 -15.50 -1.94
C ASN A 124 18.23 -14.00 -1.66
N TRP A 125 19.14 -13.29 -2.33
CA TRP A 125 19.26 -11.82 -2.25
C TRP A 125 18.27 -11.06 -3.13
N ILE A 126 17.70 -11.70 -4.17
CA ILE A 126 16.75 -11.06 -5.08
C ILE A 126 15.49 -10.61 -4.33
N ILE A 127 14.96 -11.45 -3.45
CA ILE A 127 13.74 -11.14 -2.68
C ILE A 127 13.97 -9.95 -1.73
N PRO A 128 14.98 -9.95 -0.84
CA PRO A 128 15.36 -8.78 -0.05
C PRO A 128 15.58 -7.52 -0.88
N ALA A 129 16.36 -7.61 -1.97
CA ALA A 129 16.66 -6.45 -2.81
C ALA A 129 15.38 -5.83 -3.38
N THR A 130 14.45 -6.67 -3.84
CA THR A 130 13.17 -6.21 -4.37
C THR A 130 12.27 -5.62 -3.27
N LEU A 131 12.27 -6.19 -2.06
CA LEU A 131 11.57 -5.64 -0.90
C LEU A 131 12.14 -4.28 -0.47
N VAL A 132 13.48 -4.12 -0.45
CA VAL A 132 14.14 -2.83 -0.19
C VAL A 132 13.75 -1.80 -1.24
N ALA A 133 13.82 -2.17 -2.53
CA ALA A 133 13.44 -1.27 -3.62
C ALA A 133 11.98 -0.80 -3.48
N TYR A 134 11.06 -1.70 -3.14
CA TYR A 134 9.66 -1.36 -2.85
C TYR A 134 9.55 -0.44 -1.63
N ALA A 135 10.25 -0.73 -0.53
CA ALA A 135 10.22 0.07 0.68
C ALA A 135 10.75 1.50 0.44
N VAL A 136 11.83 1.64 -0.33
CA VAL A 136 12.38 2.96 -0.74
C VAL A 136 11.37 3.70 -1.61
N GLY A 137 10.74 3.03 -2.59
CA GLY A 137 9.70 3.62 -3.41
C GLY A 137 8.51 4.12 -2.60
N LEU A 138 8.06 3.33 -1.61
CA LEU A 138 6.99 3.70 -0.70
C LEU A 138 7.37 4.92 0.16
N SER A 139 8.56 4.90 0.76
CA SER A 139 9.09 6.00 1.56
C SER A 139 9.21 7.29 0.76
N MET A 140 9.75 7.21 -0.47
CA MET A 140 9.85 8.37 -1.37
C MET A 140 8.46 8.94 -1.70
N MET A 141 7.47 8.08 -1.96
CA MET A 141 6.10 8.52 -2.21
C MET A 141 5.46 9.23 -1.00
N LEU A 142 5.61 8.66 0.20
CA LEU A 142 5.11 9.25 1.43
C LEU A 142 5.78 10.60 1.70
N TYR A 143 7.09 10.69 1.46
CA TYR A 143 7.86 11.91 1.59
C TYR A 143 7.38 13.00 0.62
N ARG A 144 7.20 12.68 -0.67
CA ARG A 144 6.67 13.63 -1.66
C ARG A 144 5.27 14.11 -1.32
N ARG A 145 4.41 13.24 -0.77
CA ARG A 145 3.06 13.61 -0.34
C ARG A 145 3.12 14.57 0.85
N LYS A 146 3.95 14.27 1.86
CA LYS A 146 4.15 15.16 3.01
C LYS A 146 4.67 16.53 2.57
N SER A 147 5.63 16.57 1.65
CA SER A 147 6.16 17.82 1.11
C SER A 147 5.10 18.68 0.41
N LYS A 148 4.22 18.08 -0.41
CA LYS A 148 3.10 18.80 -1.04
C LYS A 148 2.07 19.35 -0.03
N ALA A 149 1.87 18.65 1.09
CA ALA A 149 0.92 19.09 2.12
C ALA A 149 1.44 20.25 2.98
N VAL A 150 2.76 20.49 3.02
CA VAL A 150 3.38 21.55 3.83
C VAL A 150 3.53 22.88 3.06
N MET A 151 3.52 22.87 1.73
CA MET A 151 3.61 24.09 0.92
C MET A 151 2.33 24.92 0.66
N PRO A 152 1.07 24.50 0.94
CA PRO A 152 -0.09 25.29 0.52
C PRO A 152 -0.23 26.63 1.28
N ASP A 153 0.37 26.76 2.48
CA ASP A 153 0.20 27.96 3.30
C ASP A 153 1.08 29.15 2.88
N LEU A 154 2.19 28.89 2.17
CA LEU A 154 3.07 29.98 1.69
C LEU A 154 2.52 30.68 0.44
N GLU A 155 1.74 29.98 -0.38
CA GLU A 155 1.15 30.57 -1.60
C GLU A 155 -0.13 31.35 -1.27
N SER A 156 -0.92 30.90 -0.28
CA SER A 156 -2.10 31.62 0.21
C SER A 156 -1.76 32.99 0.83
N SER A 157 -0.62 33.11 1.52
CA SER A 157 -0.15 34.40 2.05
C SER A 157 0.33 35.39 0.97
N LYS A 158 0.78 34.92 -0.19
CA LYS A 158 1.19 35.82 -1.29
C LYS A 158 0.01 36.36 -2.10
N SER A 159 -1.08 35.60 -2.21
CA SER A 159 -2.27 36.05 -2.95
C SER A 159 -3.05 37.16 -2.23
N HIS A 160 -3.01 37.22 -0.89
CA HIS A 160 -3.71 38.27 -0.14
C HIS A 160 -3.01 39.64 -0.13
N GLN A 161 -1.75 39.75 -0.55
CA GLN A 161 -1.04 41.04 -0.55
C GLN A 161 -1.14 41.80 -1.89
N HIS A 162 -1.63 41.17 -2.96
CA HIS A 162 -1.73 41.81 -4.28
C HIS A 162 -3.13 42.40 -4.60
N GLU A 163 -4.09 42.30 -3.69
CA GLU A 163 -5.47 42.79 -3.89
C GLU A 163 -5.84 44.01 -3.03
N SER A 164 -4.91 44.58 -2.25
CA SER A 164 -5.19 45.78 -1.42
C SER A 164 -4.83 47.12 -2.10
N HIS A 165 -4.58 47.14 -3.40
CA HIS A 165 -4.23 48.38 -4.13
C HIS A 165 -5.24 48.81 -5.20
N ASN A 166 -6.46 48.25 -5.19
CA ASN A 166 -7.59 48.78 -5.96
C ASN A 166 -8.58 49.52 -5.03
N SER A 167 -8.08 50.56 -4.35
CA SER A 167 -8.93 51.64 -3.86
C SER A 167 -9.32 52.54 -5.02
N ILE A 168 -10.47 52.32 -5.67
CA ILE A 168 -11.25 53.40 -6.33
C ILE A 168 -12.76 53.11 -6.21
N LEU A 169 -13.33 53.73 -5.17
CA LEU A 169 -14.69 54.30 -5.01
C LEU A 169 -15.94 53.40 -4.96
N PRO A 170 -16.82 53.62 -3.95
CA PRO A 170 -18.20 53.15 -3.99
C PRO A 170 -18.97 54.01 -4.99
N MET A 171 -19.32 53.43 -6.15
CA MET A 171 -20.31 54.04 -7.03
C MET A 171 -21.70 53.71 -6.47
N MET A 172 -22.35 54.73 -5.93
CA MET A 172 -23.78 54.74 -5.62
C MET A 172 -24.55 54.41 -6.90
N VAL A 173 -25.13 53.21 -6.98
CA VAL A 173 -26.11 52.87 -8.00
C VAL A 173 -27.49 53.07 -7.35
N PRO A 174 -28.32 53.99 -7.84
CA PRO A 174 -29.66 54.18 -7.33
C PRO A 174 -30.53 52.98 -7.71
N GLU A 175 -31.31 52.52 -6.73
CA GLU A 175 -32.41 51.58 -6.92
C GLU A 175 -33.34 52.10 -8.00
N ASP A 176 -33.61 51.29 -9.01
CA ASP A 176 -34.92 51.37 -9.65
C ASP A 176 -35.34 50.05 -10.31
N SER A 177 -36.64 49.82 -10.20
CA SER A 177 -37.44 48.95 -11.07
C SER A 177 -37.42 47.43 -10.83
N ARG A 178 -38.40 47.03 -10.00
CA ARG A 178 -39.25 45.83 -10.16
C ARG A 178 -39.42 45.45 -11.64
N HIS A 179 -39.22 44.18 -12.00
CA HIS A 179 -40.09 43.37 -12.88
C HIS A 179 -39.62 41.90 -12.84
N THR A 180 -40.36 41.01 -12.16
CA THR A 180 -41.34 40.05 -12.71
C THR A 180 -40.77 39.02 -13.70
N SER A 181 -40.83 37.74 -13.30
CA SER A 181 -40.96 36.51 -14.11
C SER A 181 -39.91 36.26 -15.22
N VAL A 182 -39.37 35.05 -15.40
CA VAL A 182 -40.10 33.93 -16.02
C VAL A 182 -39.29 32.64 -15.79
N ILE A 183 -40.02 31.64 -15.31
CA ILE A 183 -39.75 30.21 -15.34
C ILE A 183 -39.33 29.76 -16.75
N SER A 184 -38.15 29.17 -16.91
CA SER A 184 -37.93 28.11 -17.89
C SER A 184 -36.59 27.41 -17.68
N GLN A 185 -36.61 26.17 -17.21
CA GLN A 185 -35.75 25.09 -17.72
C GLN A 185 -36.07 23.77 -17.00
N GLN A 186 -36.99 22.99 -17.56
CA GLN A 186 -36.99 21.56 -17.31
C GLN A 186 -37.35 20.83 -18.60
N ARG A 187 -36.31 20.53 -19.39
CA ARG A 187 -36.39 19.68 -20.58
C ARG A 187 -35.15 18.79 -20.67
N ARG A 188 -35.34 17.52 -20.29
CA ARG A 188 -34.57 16.28 -20.62
C ARG A 188 -34.57 15.41 -19.36
N GLY A 189 -34.88 14.12 -19.38
CA GLY A 189 -35.21 13.22 -20.47
C GLY A 189 -35.63 11.88 -19.87
N SER A 190 -36.46 11.17 -20.62
CA SER A 190 -36.88 9.77 -20.51
C SER A 190 -36.03 8.85 -19.60
N ALA A 191 -36.66 8.35 -18.54
CA ALA A 191 -36.30 7.09 -17.90
C ALA A 191 -37.48 6.11 -18.08
N TRP A 192 -37.19 5.00 -18.75
CA TRP A 192 -38.08 3.86 -18.93
C TRP A 192 -38.11 3.00 -17.64
N ARG A 193 -39.33 2.57 -17.27
CA ARG A 193 -39.76 1.27 -16.70
C ARG A 193 -39.18 0.84 -15.34
N ASP A 194 -39.99 0.77 -14.29
CA ASP A 194 -40.97 -0.31 -13.92
C ASP A 194 -40.26 -1.45 -13.16
N THR A 195 -40.74 -2.09 -12.09
CA THR A 195 -41.89 -2.00 -11.18
C THR A 195 -41.63 -3.03 -10.08
N ALA A 196 -41.85 -2.69 -8.81
CA ALA A 196 -42.39 -3.54 -7.72
C ALA A 196 -42.09 -2.85 -6.38
N SER A 197 -42.97 -2.01 -5.82
CA SER A 197 -44.19 -2.33 -5.07
C SER A 197 -43.98 -3.29 -3.89
N PHE A 198 -43.80 -2.75 -2.69
CA PHE A 198 -44.57 -3.12 -1.49
C PHE A 198 -44.43 -2.02 -0.41
N SER A 199 -45.58 -1.41 -0.07
CA SER A 199 -45.90 -0.57 1.09
C SER A 199 -46.82 -1.40 2.02
N PRO A 200 -47.36 -0.93 3.18
CA PRO A 200 -47.11 0.25 4.02
C PRO A 200 -46.87 -0.18 5.52
N ASP A 201 -46.72 0.61 6.60
CA ASP A 201 -47.60 1.66 7.14
C ASP A 201 -47.02 2.29 8.44
N GLN A 202 -47.35 3.58 8.66
CA GLN A 202 -47.66 4.29 9.93
C GLN A 202 -46.59 4.44 11.05
N SER A 203 -46.50 5.53 11.84
CA SER A 203 -47.32 6.74 12.03
C SER A 203 -46.56 7.80 12.89
N ILE A 204 -46.75 9.08 12.54
CA ILE A 204 -47.12 10.28 13.34
C ILE A 204 -46.57 10.46 14.79
N ALA A 205 -45.85 11.58 15.01
CA ALA A 205 -46.13 12.68 15.97
C ALA A 205 -44.89 13.60 16.11
N GLU A 206 -44.89 14.82 15.56
CA GLU A 206 -45.20 16.09 16.23
C GLU A 206 -44.33 16.47 17.45
N GLY A 207 -43.62 17.61 17.38
CA GLY A 207 -43.08 18.24 18.59
C GLY A 207 -41.97 19.29 18.48
N LYS A 208 -42.37 20.56 18.24
CA LYS A 208 -41.90 21.81 18.87
C LYS A 208 -40.39 22.19 18.94
N ARG A 209 -40.14 23.36 18.32
CA ARG A 209 -39.53 24.60 18.88
C ARG A 209 -38.28 24.48 19.78
N GLY A 210 -37.22 25.15 19.35
CA GLY A 210 -36.68 26.24 20.18
C GLY A 210 -35.16 26.31 20.39
N SER A 211 -34.65 27.52 20.12
CA SER A 211 -33.46 28.16 20.67
C SER A 211 -32.09 27.84 20.04
N SER A 212 -31.66 28.83 19.27
CA SER A 212 -30.28 29.23 19.09
C SER A 212 -29.60 29.47 20.46
N SER A 213 -28.66 28.61 20.83
CA SER A 213 -27.66 28.93 21.85
C SER A 213 -26.28 28.74 21.24
N SER A 214 -25.71 29.87 20.80
CA SER A 214 -24.29 30.03 20.54
C SER A 214 -23.52 29.71 21.83
N ARG A 215 -22.99 28.48 21.91
CA ARG A 215 -21.95 28.11 22.87
C ARG A 215 -20.67 27.92 22.11
N SER A 216 -19.87 28.98 22.07
CA SER A 216 -18.45 28.99 21.76
C SER A 216 -17.71 28.10 22.78
N ARG A 217 -17.80 26.77 22.62
CA ARG A 217 -16.97 25.84 23.37
C ARG A 217 -15.70 25.59 22.57
N LEU A 218 -14.61 26.01 23.20
CA LEU A 218 -13.21 25.84 22.85
C LEU A 218 -12.80 24.34 22.81
N SER A 219 -13.51 23.50 22.04
CA SER A 219 -13.04 22.14 21.78
C SER A 219 -12.06 22.20 20.62
N LYS A 220 -10.77 22.32 20.93
CA LYS A 220 -9.74 22.05 19.93
C LYS A 220 -9.96 20.60 19.45
N PRO A 221 -10.22 20.39 18.15
CA PRO A 221 -10.40 19.03 17.63
C PRO A 221 -9.10 18.26 17.90
N LEU A 222 -9.23 17.09 18.53
CA LEU A 222 -8.11 16.17 18.70
C LEU A 222 -7.57 15.83 17.30
N PRO A 223 -6.24 15.85 17.12
CA PRO A 223 -5.67 15.64 15.81
C PRO A 223 -6.02 14.22 15.32
N GLY A 224 -6.54 14.12 14.11
CA GLY A 224 -7.17 12.91 13.56
C GLY A 224 -6.27 11.68 13.41
N TRP A 225 -5.01 11.74 13.83
CA TRP A 225 -4.10 10.60 13.85
C TRP A 225 -4.30 9.68 15.07
N MET A 226 -5.08 10.08 16.08
CA MET A 226 -5.31 9.27 17.29
C MET A 226 -6.34 8.13 17.13
N TYR A 227 -7.04 8.05 16.00
CA TYR A 227 -8.12 7.06 15.77
C TYR A 227 -7.71 5.89 14.86
N TYR A 228 -6.41 5.63 14.69
CA TYR A 228 -5.89 4.57 13.80
C TYR A 228 -5.01 3.57 14.50
#